data_AF-A0A820DK22-F1
#
_entry.id   AF-A0A820DK22-F1
#
_cell.length_a   1.000
_cell.length_b   1.000
_cell.length_c   1.000
_cell.angle_alpha   90.00
_cell.angle_beta   90.00
_cell.angle_gamma   90.00
#
_symmetry.space_group_name_H-M   'P 1'
#
loop_
_entity.id
_entity.type
_entity.pdbx_description
1 polymer ?
#
loop_
_entity_poly.entity_id
_entity_poly.type
_entity_poly.pdbx_seq_one_letter_code
_entity_poly.pdbx_strand_id
1 'polypeptide(L)'
;DYPLTECLSGPYETCKFRPGLIIEELNEYLIPSKMRVFLASKEFTSIATEKEKCTSRGHFIPFSCIRIQRKKKPRTTRVKRSARHKLIPELHLPKPNEFIPTDFQLFSKEKHSARPQLPIKIKENEFCRLFYGEDTFYTLPKACLYFELRNPLGSVDPLDCNMNRLYVELVEDSLTEIVYPAQLGGLQYELYDFDYGMQLTVYGFNHKIKQLLETIVDRMINIKVNPQRFEIIKEKFKRSLENARRDDPYEMADYGVTYLTAEHQWSIDELLSCID
;
A
#
# COMPACT_ATOMS: atom_id res chain seq x y z
N ASP A 1 -28.10 -5.53 -7.04
CA ASP A 1 -28.90 -5.43 -5.81
C ASP A 1 -29.13 -6.80 -5.21
N TYR A 2 -28.90 -6.92 -3.91
CA TYR A 2 -29.12 -8.16 -3.16
C TYR A 2 -30.57 -8.22 -2.66
N PRO A 3 -31.15 -9.43 -2.50
CA PRO A 3 -32.39 -9.60 -1.76
C PRO A 3 -32.30 -8.99 -0.36
N LEU A 4 -33.44 -8.54 0.20
CA LEU A 4 -33.48 -7.92 1.53
C LEU A 4 -32.89 -8.82 2.63
N THR A 5 -33.08 -10.14 2.53
CA THR A 5 -32.55 -11.13 3.47
C THR A 5 -31.03 -11.28 3.41
N GLU A 6 -30.40 -10.84 2.32
CA GLU A 6 -28.98 -10.95 2.06
C GLU A 6 -28.30 -9.58 2.03
N CYS A 7 -28.99 -8.50 2.41
CA CYS A 7 -28.45 -7.15 2.27
C CYS A 7 -27.17 -6.93 3.09
N LEU A 8 -27.01 -7.64 4.22
CA LEU A 8 -25.83 -7.58 5.07
C LEU A 8 -24.74 -8.58 4.66
N SER A 9 -25.13 -9.79 4.26
CA SER A 9 -24.20 -10.90 3.98
C SER A 9 -23.78 -11.00 2.51
N GLY A 10 -24.64 -10.58 1.58
CA GLY A 10 -24.46 -10.75 0.14
C GLY A 10 -23.13 -10.22 -0.41
N PRO A 11 -22.66 -9.02 -0.02
CA PRO A 11 -21.34 -8.52 -0.42
C PRO A 11 -20.15 -9.30 0.13
N TYR A 12 -20.34 -10.11 1.19
CA TYR A 12 -19.26 -10.78 1.93
C TYR A 12 -19.24 -12.30 1.71
N GLU A 13 -20.38 -12.95 1.55
CA GLU A 13 -20.49 -14.40 1.46
C GLU A 13 -20.30 -14.92 0.03
N THR A 14 -19.32 -15.81 -0.15
CA THR A 14 -19.10 -16.54 -1.40
C THR A 14 -19.44 -18.03 -1.24
N CYS A 15 -20.69 -18.41 -1.52
CA CYS A 15 -21.20 -19.73 -1.14
C CYS A 15 -21.09 -20.81 -2.23
N LYS A 16 -20.85 -20.45 -3.50
CA LYS A 16 -20.91 -21.40 -4.64
C LYS A 16 -19.74 -21.23 -5.59
N PHE A 17 -18.88 -22.24 -5.65
CA PHE A 17 -17.83 -22.31 -6.67
C PHE A 17 -18.41 -22.70 -8.03
N ARG A 18 -18.28 -21.83 -9.03
CA ARG A 18 -18.81 -22.02 -10.40
C ARG A 18 -17.69 -21.91 -11.44
N PRO A 19 -16.86 -22.95 -11.64
CA PRO A 19 -15.70 -22.89 -12.52
C PRO A 19 -16.04 -22.60 -13.99
N GLY A 20 -17.22 -23.05 -14.46
CA GLY A 20 -17.68 -22.80 -15.82
C GLY A 20 -17.80 -21.29 -16.15
N LEU A 21 -18.36 -20.52 -15.22
CA LEU A 21 -18.51 -19.06 -15.39
C LEU A 21 -17.16 -18.34 -15.40
N ILE A 22 -16.22 -18.76 -14.56
CA ILE A 22 -14.87 -18.19 -14.52
C ILE A 22 -14.19 -18.40 -15.88
N ILE A 23 -14.24 -19.61 -16.43
CA ILE A 23 -13.64 -19.94 -17.72
C ILE A 23 -14.32 -19.16 -18.86
N GLU A 24 -15.64 -19.02 -18.82
CA GLU A 24 -16.41 -18.27 -19.79
C GLU A 24 -16.02 -16.78 -19.78
N GLU A 25 -16.02 -16.13 -18.61
CA GLU A 25 -15.67 -14.72 -18.49
C GLU A 25 -14.23 -14.43 -18.94
N LEU A 26 -13.26 -15.26 -18.54
CA LEU A 26 -11.86 -15.10 -18.94
C LEU A 26 -11.70 -15.22 -20.47
N ASN A 27 -12.37 -16.19 -21.10
CA ASN A 27 -12.29 -16.40 -22.54
C ASN A 27 -13.07 -15.37 -23.36
N GLU A 28 -14.15 -14.84 -22.80
CA GLU A 28 -15.00 -13.89 -23.49
C GLU A 28 -14.51 -12.44 -23.34
N TYR A 29 -14.09 -12.02 -22.14
CA TYR A 29 -13.82 -10.61 -21.83
C TYR A 29 -12.34 -10.27 -21.72
N LEU A 30 -11.51 -11.14 -21.12
CA LEU A 30 -10.07 -10.90 -20.95
C LEU A 30 -9.26 -11.35 -22.17
N ILE A 31 -9.61 -10.81 -23.34
CA ILE A 31 -8.94 -11.08 -24.60
C ILE A 31 -8.37 -9.81 -25.23
N PRO A 32 -7.23 -9.88 -25.96
CA PRO A 32 -6.60 -8.69 -26.55
C PRO A 32 -7.50 -7.87 -27.48
N SER A 33 -8.53 -8.49 -28.09
CA SER A 33 -9.47 -7.78 -28.97
C SER A 33 -10.50 -6.91 -28.24
N LYS A 34 -10.74 -7.14 -26.94
CA LYS A 34 -11.61 -6.33 -26.08
C LYS A 34 -10.82 -5.41 -25.13
N MET A 35 -9.49 -5.46 -25.18
CA MET A 35 -8.59 -4.67 -24.33
C MET A 35 -8.64 -3.18 -24.69
N ARG A 36 -8.59 -2.32 -23.66
CA ARG A 36 -8.33 -0.88 -23.76
C ARG A 36 -7.11 -0.56 -22.90
N VAL A 37 -6.19 0.23 -23.43
CA VAL A 37 -4.95 0.62 -22.73
C VAL A 37 -4.97 2.12 -22.53
N PHE A 38 -4.74 2.55 -21.30
CA PHE A 38 -4.62 3.94 -20.91
C PHE A 38 -3.17 4.20 -20.50
N LEU A 39 -2.55 5.22 -21.08
CA LEU A 39 -1.18 5.63 -20.79
C LEU A 39 -1.22 7.10 -20.36
N ALA A 40 -0.68 7.40 -19.18
CA ALA A 40 -0.63 8.75 -18.63
C ALA A 40 0.83 9.16 -18.38
N SER A 41 1.27 10.24 -19.01
CA SER A 41 2.61 10.84 -18.82
C SER A 41 2.58 12.31 -19.23
N LYS A 42 3.39 13.15 -18.56
CA LYS A 42 3.59 14.57 -18.91
C LYS A 42 4.17 14.74 -20.33
N GLU A 43 4.88 13.73 -20.84
CA GLU A 43 5.45 13.73 -22.20
C GLU A 43 4.36 13.81 -23.28
N PHE A 44 3.16 13.29 -22.99
CA PHE A 44 2.08 13.25 -23.97
C PHE A 44 1.31 14.56 -24.10
N THR A 45 1.51 15.52 -23.18
CA THR A 45 0.79 16.81 -23.21
C THR A 45 1.04 17.59 -24.51
N SER A 46 2.25 17.50 -25.07
CA SER A 46 2.64 18.21 -26.29
C SER A 46 2.12 17.57 -27.58
N ILE A 47 1.87 16.26 -27.57
CA ILE A 47 1.42 15.50 -28.74
C ILE A 47 -0.07 15.17 -28.72
N ALA A 48 -0.76 15.49 -27.62
CA ALA A 48 -2.18 15.26 -27.47
C ALA A 48 -2.98 16.06 -28.51
N THR A 49 -3.94 15.39 -29.14
CA THR A 49 -4.73 15.91 -30.27
C THR A 49 -6.11 16.39 -29.84
N GLU A 50 -6.61 15.90 -28.70
CA GLU A 50 -7.95 16.14 -28.19
C GLU A 50 -7.90 16.69 -26.77
N LYS A 51 -9.01 17.28 -26.32
CA LYS A 51 -9.16 17.83 -24.96
C LYS A 51 -10.55 17.50 -24.44
N GLU A 52 -10.62 16.91 -23.25
CA GLU A 52 -11.87 16.60 -22.57
C GLU A 52 -12.07 17.54 -21.37
N LYS A 53 -13.29 18.08 -21.22
CA LYS A 53 -13.64 18.91 -20.06
C LYS A 53 -13.85 18.01 -18.86
N CYS A 54 -12.94 18.06 -17.88
CA CYS A 54 -12.95 17.16 -16.73
C CYS A 54 -13.75 17.73 -15.54
N THR A 55 -13.81 19.05 -15.39
CA THR A 55 -14.49 19.67 -14.24
C THR A 55 -15.42 20.81 -14.63
N SER A 56 -16.38 21.09 -13.76
CA SER A 56 -17.30 22.24 -13.87
C SER A 56 -16.56 23.58 -13.93
N ARG A 57 -15.34 23.66 -13.38
CA ARG A 57 -14.46 24.84 -13.37
C ARG A 57 -13.69 25.09 -14.68
N GLY A 58 -13.93 24.28 -15.73
CA GLY A 58 -13.34 24.53 -17.04
C GLY A 58 -11.92 24.00 -17.22
N HIS A 59 -11.48 23.05 -16.39
CA HIS A 59 -10.23 22.34 -16.64
C HIS A 59 -10.40 21.33 -17.77
N PHE A 60 -9.41 21.31 -18.67
CA PHE A 60 -9.36 20.39 -19.80
C PHE A 60 -8.18 19.43 -19.66
N ILE A 61 -8.45 18.14 -19.83
CA ILE A 61 -7.42 17.11 -19.87
C ILE A 61 -7.09 16.82 -21.34
N PRO A 62 -5.85 17.07 -21.78
CA PRO A 62 -5.42 16.72 -23.13
C PRO A 62 -5.23 15.20 -23.24
N PHE A 63 -5.74 14.60 -24.31
CA PHE A 63 -5.61 13.17 -24.58
C PHE A 63 -5.55 12.87 -26.08
N SER A 64 -5.19 11.64 -26.42
CA SER A 64 -5.27 11.12 -27.79
C SER A 64 -5.71 9.67 -27.77
N CYS A 65 -6.61 9.32 -28.69
CA CYS A 65 -7.04 7.94 -28.90
C CYS A 65 -6.39 7.34 -30.14
N ILE A 66 -5.55 6.32 -29.95
CA ILE A 66 -4.91 5.61 -31.06
C ILE A 66 -5.50 4.20 -31.14
N ARG A 67 -5.96 3.82 -32.34
CA ARG A 67 -6.36 2.43 -32.61
C ARG A 67 -5.11 1.55 -32.67
N ILE A 68 -5.00 0.60 -31.74
CA ILE A 68 -3.91 -0.38 -31.73
C ILE A 68 -3.92 -1.18 -33.02
N GLN A 69 -2.96 -0.91 -33.92
CA GLN A 69 -2.84 -1.62 -35.19
C GLN A 69 -2.16 -2.97 -34.96
N ARG A 70 -2.82 -4.07 -35.35
CA ARG A 70 -2.14 -5.38 -35.39
C ARG A 70 -1.15 -5.38 -36.56
N LYS A 71 0.14 -5.59 -36.30
CA LYS A 71 1.09 -5.96 -37.36
C LYS A 71 0.51 -7.15 -38.11
N LYS A 72 0.23 -7.00 -39.41
CA LYS A 72 -0.21 -8.09 -40.28
C LYS A 72 0.90 -9.15 -40.30
N LYS A 73 0.71 -10.29 -39.61
CA LYS A 73 1.54 -11.47 -39.88
C LYS A 73 1.19 -12.00 -41.29
N PRO A 74 2.16 -12.45 -42.10
CA PRO A 74 1.90 -12.95 -43.44
C PRO A 74 0.94 -14.15 -43.44
N ARG A 75 0.13 -14.23 -44.49
CA ARG A 75 -1.09 -15.05 -44.64
C ARG A 75 -0.86 -16.57 -44.86
N THR A 76 0.33 -17.10 -44.62
CA THR A 76 0.70 -18.46 -45.07
C THR A 76 0.66 -19.56 -44.01
N THR A 77 0.34 -19.25 -42.75
CA THR A 77 0.09 -20.29 -41.76
C THR A 77 -1.31 -20.17 -41.21
N ARG A 78 -2.12 -21.18 -41.51
CA ARG A 78 -3.40 -21.48 -40.88
C ARG A 78 -3.13 -21.77 -39.39
N VAL A 79 -2.90 -20.71 -38.61
CA VAL A 79 -2.70 -20.80 -37.16
C VAL A 79 -4.03 -21.26 -36.59
N LYS A 80 -4.11 -22.54 -36.21
CA LYS A 80 -5.16 -23.10 -35.34
C LYS A 80 -5.42 -22.09 -34.20
N ARG A 81 -6.69 -21.92 -33.79
CA ARG A 81 -7.17 -21.01 -32.72
C ARG A 81 -6.60 -21.33 -31.32
N SER A 82 -5.29 -21.39 -31.24
CA SER A 82 -4.50 -21.63 -30.07
C SER A 82 -3.25 -20.79 -30.25
N ALA A 83 -3.39 -19.48 -30.10
CA ALA A 83 -2.28 -18.70 -29.56
C ALA A 83 -2.07 -19.21 -28.14
N ARG A 84 -1.47 -20.41 -28.00
CA ARG A 84 -0.85 -20.84 -26.76
C ARG A 84 0.30 -19.87 -26.61
N HIS A 85 0.04 -18.75 -25.94
CA HIS A 85 1.11 -17.93 -25.41
C HIS A 85 2.05 -18.89 -24.68
N LYS A 86 3.35 -18.79 -24.98
CA LYS A 86 4.35 -19.63 -24.33
C LYS A 86 4.15 -19.44 -22.82
N LEU A 87 3.94 -20.54 -22.10
CA LEU A 87 3.84 -20.47 -20.64
C LEU A 87 5.09 -19.77 -20.14
N ILE A 88 4.89 -18.74 -19.32
CA ILE A 88 5.95 -17.98 -18.66
C ILE A 88 6.15 -18.68 -17.32
N PRO A 89 7.26 -19.42 -17.10
CA PRO A 89 7.45 -20.21 -15.88
C PRO A 89 7.35 -19.39 -14.58
N GLU A 90 7.69 -18.11 -14.65
CA GLU A 90 7.63 -17.15 -13.56
C GLU A 90 6.18 -16.77 -13.17
N LEU A 91 5.19 -17.02 -14.04
CA LEU A 91 3.77 -16.80 -13.75
C LEU A 91 3.13 -18.11 -13.30
N HIS A 92 2.87 -18.22 -12.00
CA HIS A 92 2.21 -19.37 -11.39
C HIS A 92 1.12 -18.94 -10.42
N LEU A 93 0.23 -19.87 -10.06
CA LEU A 93 -0.76 -19.62 -9.01
C LEU A 93 -0.07 -19.44 -7.65
N PRO A 94 -0.65 -18.66 -6.73
CA PRO A 94 -0.09 -18.49 -5.40
C PRO A 94 -0.13 -19.81 -4.62
N LYS A 95 0.79 -19.96 -3.66
CA LYS A 95 0.75 -21.03 -2.67
C LYS A 95 -0.42 -20.81 -1.70
N PRO A 96 -0.89 -21.86 -0.97
CA PRO A 96 -1.86 -21.68 0.10
C PRO A 96 -1.41 -20.60 1.09
N ASN A 97 -2.34 -19.73 1.49
CA ASN A 97 -2.04 -18.61 2.36
C ASN A 97 -1.90 -19.06 3.82
N GLU A 98 -0.66 -19.05 4.32
CA GLU A 98 -0.33 -19.43 5.69
C GLU A 98 -0.78 -18.41 6.74
N PHE A 99 -1.23 -17.21 6.37
CA PHE A 99 -1.70 -16.19 7.31
C PHE A 99 -3.20 -16.21 7.59
N ILE A 100 -3.98 -17.11 6.96
CA ILE A 100 -5.41 -17.24 7.26
C ILE A 100 -5.59 -17.62 8.75
N PRO A 101 -6.28 -16.82 9.57
CA PRO A 101 -6.44 -17.10 10.99
C PRO A 101 -7.39 -18.29 11.22
N THR A 102 -7.01 -19.18 12.13
CA THR A 102 -7.81 -20.34 12.54
C THR A 102 -8.15 -20.33 14.03
N ASP A 103 -7.44 -19.56 14.84
CA ASP A 103 -7.71 -19.37 16.25
C ASP A 103 -8.36 -18.00 16.48
N PHE A 104 -9.54 -18.01 17.09
CA PHE A 104 -10.34 -16.83 17.43
C PHE A 104 -10.71 -16.82 18.91
N GLN A 105 -9.99 -17.56 19.75
CA GLN A 105 -10.23 -17.58 21.18
C GLN A 105 -9.97 -16.19 21.78
N LEU A 106 -10.93 -15.71 22.56
CA LEU A 106 -10.81 -14.49 23.34
C LEU A 106 -10.10 -14.78 24.67
N PHE A 107 -9.12 -13.96 25.02
CA PHE A 107 -8.37 -14.09 26.27
C PHE A 107 -9.21 -13.71 27.51
N SER A 108 -10.08 -12.71 27.39
CA SER A 108 -11.03 -12.32 28.44
C SER A 108 -12.45 -12.72 28.05
N LYS A 109 -12.97 -13.77 28.67
CA LYS A 109 -14.36 -14.23 28.47
C LYS A 109 -15.36 -13.54 29.41
N GLU A 110 -14.87 -12.82 30.42
CA GLU A 110 -15.67 -12.44 31.59
C GLU A 110 -15.69 -10.93 31.91
N LYS A 111 -14.87 -10.11 31.23
CA LYS A 111 -14.79 -8.67 31.50
C LYS A 111 -15.31 -7.86 30.31
N HIS A 112 -16.63 -7.74 30.20
CA HIS A 112 -17.22 -6.73 29.32
C HIS A 112 -17.33 -5.40 30.07
N SER A 113 -16.66 -4.38 29.58
CA SER A 113 -16.69 -3.02 30.13
C SER A 113 -17.59 -2.14 29.28
N ALA A 114 -18.36 -1.25 29.92
CA ALA A 114 -19.16 -0.25 29.21
C ALA A 114 -18.32 0.82 28.49
N ARG A 115 -17.02 0.91 28.78
CA ARG A 115 -16.08 1.88 28.19
C ARG A 115 -14.70 1.25 27.96
N PRO A 116 -13.95 1.69 26.93
CA PRO A 116 -12.55 1.30 26.75
C PRO A 116 -11.72 1.65 27.99
N GLN A 117 -10.82 0.74 28.39
CA GLN A 117 -9.87 1.01 29.46
C GLN A 117 -8.65 1.74 28.90
N LEU A 118 -8.06 2.63 29.70
CA LEU A 118 -6.81 3.29 29.34
C LEU A 118 -5.64 2.31 29.48
N PRO A 119 -4.66 2.32 28.55
CA PRO A 119 -3.46 1.53 28.69
C PRO A 119 -2.68 1.88 29.97
N ILE A 120 -2.13 0.86 30.63
CA ILE A 120 -1.25 1.03 31.79
C ILE A 120 0.21 0.78 31.39
N LYS A 121 1.14 1.53 31.98
CA LYS A 121 2.57 1.30 31.78
C LYS A 121 2.99 0.04 32.54
N ILE A 122 3.45 -0.98 31.82
CA ILE A 122 3.83 -2.27 32.40
C ILE A 122 5.34 -2.51 32.42
N LYS A 123 6.11 -1.75 31.64
CA LYS A 123 7.57 -1.82 31.62
C LYS A 123 8.15 -0.46 31.23
N GLU A 124 9.22 -0.06 31.91
CA GLU A 124 10.04 1.08 31.55
C GLU A 124 11.49 0.81 31.90
N ASN A 125 12.39 1.02 30.95
CA ASN A 125 13.82 1.00 31.13
C ASN A 125 14.49 1.95 30.11
N GLU A 126 15.81 1.97 30.07
CA GLU A 126 16.59 2.85 29.17
C GLU A 126 16.32 2.61 27.67
N PHE A 127 15.79 1.44 27.29
CA PHE A 127 15.56 1.05 25.90
C PHE A 127 14.10 1.15 25.47
N CYS A 128 13.14 0.98 26.39
CA CYS A 128 11.73 0.99 26.02
C CYS A 128 10.79 1.41 27.14
N ARG A 129 9.63 1.95 26.71
CA ARG A 129 8.45 2.18 27.53
C ARG A 129 7.29 1.41 26.90
N LEU A 130 6.73 0.46 27.66
CA LEU A 130 5.65 -0.42 27.19
C LEU A 130 4.36 -0.12 27.95
N PHE A 131 3.33 0.21 27.18
CA PHE A 131 1.95 0.33 27.66
C PHE A 131 1.13 -0.86 27.17
N TYR A 132 0.23 -1.35 28.01
CA TYR A 132 -0.67 -2.44 27.70
C TYR A 132 -2.09 -2.09 28.12
N GLY A 133 -3.04 -2.32 27.22
CA GLY A 133 -4.46 -2.23 27.48
C GLY A 133 -5.16 -3.45 26.88
N GLU A 134 -5.88 -4.20 27.71
CA GLU A 134 -6.68 -5.33 27.25
C GLU A 134 -8.03 -4.82 26.69
N ASP A 135 -8.44 -5.36 25.54
CA ASP A 135 -9.75 -5.06 24.99
C ASP A 135 -10.85 -5.75 25.81
N THR A 136 -11.62 -4.94 26.53
CA THR A 136 -12.81 -5.35 27.30
C THR A 136 -14.09 -4.77 26.72
N PHE A 137 -13.99 -3.94 25.67
CA PHE A 137 -15.13 -3.23 25.09
C PHE A 137 -15.61 -3.88 23.80
N TYR A 138 -14.71 -4.10 22.82
CA TYR A 138 -15.08 -4.67 21.53
C TYR A 138 -15.11 -6.21 21.54
N THR A 139 -14.28 -6.82 22.41
CA THR A 139 -14.20 -8.27 22.63
C THR A 139 -14.03 -9.07 21.33
N LEU A 140 -13.18 -8.55 20.43
CA LEU A 140 -12.85 -9.21 19.16
C LEU A 140 -11.50 -9.96 19.26
N PRO A 141 -11.28 -11.01 18.44
CA PRO A 141 -9.99 -11.72 18.38
C PRO A 141 -8.97 -10.90 17.59
N LYS A 142 -8.76 -9.65 17.98
CA LYS A 142 -7.93 -8.67 17.30
C LYS A 142 -6.97 -8.00 18.27
N ALA A 143 -5.84 -7.57 17.75
CA ALA A 143 -4.85 -6.80 18.50
C ALA A 143 -4.34 -5.64 17.63
N CYS A 144 -3.82 -4.62 18.31
CA CYS A 144 -3.10 -3.51 17.69
C CYS A 144 -1.78 -3.35 18.47
N LEU A 145 -0.67 -3.48 17.75
CA LEU A 145 0.68 -3.32 18.27
C LEU A 145 1.22 -2.03 17.67
N TYR A 146 1.50 -1.05 18.52
CA TYR A 146 2.00 0.26 18.14
C TYR A 146 3.42 0.43 18.66
N PHE A 147 4.36 0.75 17.77
CA PHE A 147 5.76 0.96 18.08
C PHE A 147 6.22 2.31 17.56
N GLU A 148 6.78 3.11 18.45
CA GLU A 148 7.46 4.35 18.11
C GLU A 148 8.97 4.13 18.31
N LEU A 149 9.70 4.07 17.20
CA LEU A 149 11.15 3.84 17.16
C LEU A 149 11.85 5.19 17.09
N ARG A 150 12.28 5.68 18.25
CA ARG A 150 12.93 6.99 18.34
C ARG A 150 14.40 6.92 17.96
N ASN A 151 14.78 7.72 16.98
CA ASN A 151 16.16 7.95 16.57
C ASN A 151 16.40 9.46 16.43
N PRO A 152 17.15 10.10 17.35
CA PRO A 152 17.42 11.54 17.28
C PRO A 152 18.27 11.94 16.08
N LEU A 153 18.87 10.98 15.36
CA LEU A 153 19.66 11.22 14.16
C LEU A 153 18.82 11.21 12.87
N GLY A 154 17.53 10.86 12.93
CA GLY A 154 16.70 10.66 11.73
C GLY A 154 16.22 11.94 11.02
N SER A 155 16.47 13.11 11.61
CA SER A 155 15.92 14.40 11.14
C SER A 155 16.84 15.59 11.44
N VAL A 156 18.11 15.34 11.75
CA VAL A 156 19.09 16.37 12.16
C VAL A 156 19.36 17.37 11.05
N ASP A 157 19.35 16.91 9.80
CA ASP A 157 19.45 17.74 8.60
C ASP A 157 18.51 17.21 7.48
N PRO A 158 18.33 17.96 6.38
CA PRO A 158 17.48 17.54 5.27
C PRO A 158 17.91 16.22 4.62
N LEU A 159 19.21 15.90 4.64
CA LEU A 159 19.75 14.67 4.08
C LEU A 159 19.35 13.46 4.94
N ASP A 160 19.50 13.57 6.27
CA ASP A 160 19.06 12.54 7.22
C ASP A 160 17.56 12.30 7.13
N CYS A 161 16.76 13.37 6.98
CA CYS A 161 15.31 13.27 6.77
C CYS A 161 14.99 12.49 5.48
N ASN A 162 15.63 12.85 4.36
CA ASN A 162 15.49 12.13 3.10
C ASN A 162 15.93 10.65 3.23
N MET A 163 17.02 10.37 3.93
CA MET A 163 17.50 9.00 4.14
C MET A 163 16.53 8.17 4.97
N ASN A 164 15.95 8.73 6.03
CA ASN A 164 14.93 8.06 6.84
C ASN A 164 13.69 7.72 6.01
N ARG A 165 13.20 8.71 5.24
CA ARG A 165 12.06 8.54 4.34
C ARG A 165 12.31 7.46 3.27
N LEU A 166 13.47 7.52 2.61
CA LEU A 166 13.86 6.53 1.58
C LEU A 166 14.05 5.14 2.17
N TYR A 167 14.60 5.03 3.38
CA TYR A 167 14.72 3.75 4.08
C TYR A 167 13.34 3.13 4.34
N VAL A 168 12.38 3.91 4.83
CA VAL A 168 11.01 3.43 5.02
C VAL A 168 10.39 2.96 3.71
N GLU A 169 10.47 3.76 2.63
CA GLU A 169 9.91 3.37 1.33
C GLU A 169 10.59 2.11 0.76
N LEU A 170 11.89 1.94 0.97
CA LEU A 170 12.63 0.73 0.59
C LEU A 170 12.18 -0.50 1.38
N VAL A 171 11.95 -0.35 2.68
CA VAL A 171 11.45 -1.42 3.54
C VAL A 171 10.05 -1.83 3.09
N GLU A 172 9.13 -0.89 2.92
CA GLU A 172 7.77 -1.16 2.43
C GLU A 172 7.78 -1.84 1.05
N ASP A 173 8.61 -1.37 0.12
CA ASP A 173 8.78 -2.00 -1.20
C ASP A 173 9.23 -3.45 -1.07
N SER A 174 10.21 -3.70 -0.20
CA SER A 174 10.74 -5.04 0.03
C SER A 174 9.78 -5.98 0.76
N LEU A 175 8.83 -5.43 1.52
CA LEU A 175 7.81 -6.18 2.26
C LEU A 175 6.60 -6.53 1.41
N THR A 176 6.33 -5.78 0.34
CA THR A 176 5.09 -5.87 -0.45
C THR A 176 4.70 -7.31 -0.79
N GLU A 177 5.61 -8.10 -1.36
CA GLU A 177 5.30 -9.51 -1.71
C GLU A 177 5.18 -10.43 -0.48
N ILE A 178 5.95 -10.14 0.58
CA ILE A 178 6.06 -10.98 1.78
C ILE A 178 4.80 -10.87 2.64
N VAL A 179 4.28 -9.67 2.81
CA VAL A 179 3.15 -9.36 3.69
C VAL A 179 1.80 -9.44 3.00
N TYR A 180 1.76 -9.51 1.66
CA TYR A 180 0.51 -9.59 0.89
C TYR A 180 -0.40 -10.76 1.33
N PRO A 181 0.10 -11.99 1.56
CA PRO A 181 -0.72 -13.06 2.12
C PRO A 181 -1.28 -12.72 3.52
N ALA A 182 -0.52 -12.00 4.35
CA ALA A 182 -1.00 -11.54 5.66
C ALA A 182 -2.16 -10.54 5.53
N GLN A 183 -2.08 -9.60 4.58
CA GLN A 183 -3.16 -8.66 4.26
C GLN A 183 -4.44 -9.36 3.83
N LEU A 184 -4.33 -10.37 2.96
CA LEU A 184 -5.47 -11.21 2.60
C LEU A 184 -6.03 -12.03 3.78
N GLY A 185 -5.18 -12.35 4.76
CA GLY A 185 -5.55 -13.01 6.01
C GLY A 185 -6.18 -12.08 7.06
N GLY A 186 -6.36 -10.79 6.77
CA GLY A 186 -6.93 -9.81 7.69
C GLY A 186 -5.94 -9.25 8.71
N LEU A 187 -4.63 -9.31 8.42
CA LEU A 187 -3.56 -8.62 9.15
C LEU A 187 -3.05 -7.44 8.34
N GLN A 188 -2.88 -6.29 8.97
CA GLN A 188 -2.39 -5.08 8.32
C GLN A 188 -1.18 -4.54 9.08
N TYR A 189 -0.38 -3.74 8.39
CA TYR A 189 0.68 -2.96 9.00
C TYR A 189 0.77 -1.59 8.34
N GLU A 190 1.32 -0.64 9.07
CA GLU A 190 1.65 0.70 8.60
C GLU A 190 3.06 1.03 9.10
N LEU A 191 3.92 1.48 8.19
CA LEU A 191 5.27 1.92 8.49
C LEU A 191 5.48 3.30 7.89
N TYR A 192 5.81 4.28 8.72
CA TYR A 192 6.12 5.62 8.24
C TYR A 192 7.21 6.27 9.07
N ASP A 193 7.94 7.18 8.45
CA ASP A 193 8.86 8.09 9.10
C ASP A 193 8.10 9.25 9.77
N PHE A 194 8.70 9.82 10.81
CA PHE A 194 8.24 11.04 11.44
C PHE A 194 9.44 11.76 12.06
N ASP A 195 9.24 12.97 12.58
CA ASP A 195 10.33 13.85 13.02
C ASP A 195 11.31 13.25 14.03
N TYR A 196 10.88 12.26 14.82
CA TYR A 196 11.74 11.63 15.83
C TYR A 196 12.16 10.20 15.49
N GLY A 197 11.92 9.72 14.27
CA GLY A 197 12.33 8.40 13.82
C GLY A 197 11.31 7.70 12.92
N MET A 198 10.82 6.54 13.34
CA MET A 198 9.85 5.74 12.57
C MET A 198 8.75 5.18 13.46
N GLN A 199 7.56 5.04 12.90
CA GLN A 199 6.44 4.40 13.56
C GLN A 199 6.07 3.13 12.81
N LEU A 200 5.89 2.03 13.55
CA LEU A 200 5.37 0.77 13.05
C LEU A 200 4.08 0.42 13.80
N THR A 201 3.00 0.27 13.06
CA THR A 201 1.74 -0.26 13.59
C THR A 201 1.45 -1.60 12.93
N VAL A 202 1.11 -2.64 13.69
CA VAL A 202 0.65 -3.93 13.18
C VAL A 202 -0.68 -4.27 13.84
N TYR A 203 -1.72 -4.55 13.05
CA TYR A 203 -3.07 -4.74 13.59
C TYR A 203 -3.89 -5.75 12.78
N GLY A 204 -4.97 -6.26 13.37
CA GLY A 204 -5.82 -7.28 12.74
C GLY A 204 -6.07 -8.44 13.70
N PHE A 205 -6.26 -9.64 13.17
CA PHE A 205 -6.46 -10.83 14.01
C PHE A 205 -5.25 -11.08 14.92
N ASN A 206 -5.49 -11.39 16.19
CA ASN A 206 -4.41 -11.64 17.15
C ASN A 206 -3.59 -12.89 16.79
N HIS A 207 -4.23 -13.90 16.20
CA HIS A 207 -3.54 -15.07 15.68
C HIS A 207 -2.65 -14.68 14.49
N LYS A 208 -1.38 -15.10 14.52
CA LYS A 208 -0.34 -14.82 13.50
C LYS A 208 0.17 -13.37 13.44
N ILE A 209 -0.36 -12.45 14.26
CA ILE A 209 0.16 -11.07 14.34
C ILE A 209 1.64 -11.01 14.73
N LYS A 210 2.06 -11.91 15.63
CA LYS A 210 3.45 -12.03 16.06
C LYS A 210 4.37 -12.44 14.90
N GLN A 211 3.94 -13.42 14.10
CA GLN A 211 4.69 -13.88 12.94
C GLN A 211 4.86 -12.76 11.90
N LEU A 212 3.81 -11.97 11.66
CA LEU A 212 3.89 -10.80 10.78
C LEU A 212 4.88 -9.76 11.34
N LEU A 213 4.78 -9.43 12.63
CA LEU A 213 5.69 -8.48 13.27
C LEU A 213 7.15 -8.94 13.18
N GLU A 214 7.45 -10.20 13.49
CA GLU A 214 8.80 -10.76 13.39
C GLU A 214 9.33 -10.68 11.95
N THR A 215 8.47 -10.92 10.95
CA THR A 215 8.83 -10.82 9.52
C THR A 215 9.17 -9.39 9.12
N ILE A 216 8.38 -8.40 9.59
CA ILE A 216 8.60 -6.98 9.32
C ILE A 216 9.90 -6.52 9.97
N VAL A 217 10.10 -6.83 11.26
CA VAL A 217 11.29 -6.43 12.02
C VAL A 217 12.55 -7.07 11.45
N ASP A 218 12.51 -8.37 11.09
CA ASP A 218 13.63 -9.02 10.41
C ASP A 218 13.98 -8.30 9.10
N ARG A 219 12.97 -7.93 8.31
CA ARG A 219 13.20 -7.17 7.07
C ARG A 219 13.82 -5.81 7.35
N MET A 220 13.34 -5.07 8.34
CA MET A 220 13.91 -3.78 8.74
C MET A 220 15.40 -3.92 9.09
N ILE A 221 15.75 -4.90 9.92
CA ILE A 221 17.13 -5.08 10.40
C ILE A 221 18.06 -5.58 9.26
N ASN A 222 17.57 -6.50 8.43
CA ASN A 222 18.40 -7.26 7.48
C ASN A 222 18.19 -6.85 6.01
N ILE A 223 17.58 -5.68 5.74
CA ILE A 223 17.31 -5.24 4.37
C ILE A 223 18.60 -5.16 3.54
N LYS A 224 18.53 -5.70 2.32
CA LYS A 224 19.57 -5.54 1.30
C LYS A 224 19.03 -4.66 0.19
N VAL A 225 19.50 -3.42 0.16
CA VAL A 225 19.07 -2.44 -0.84
C VAL A 225 19.60 -2.84 -2.21
N ASN A 226 18.69 -3.05 -3.17
CA ASN A 226 19.05 -3.21 -4.57
C ASN A 226 19.28 -1.82 -5.16
N PRO A 227 20.47 -1.50 -5.71
CA PRO A 227 20.75 -0.18 -6.27
C PRO A 227 19.76 0.28 -7.35
N GLN A 228 19.28 -0.64 -8.19
CA GLN A 228 18.30 -0.30 -9.23
C GLN A 228 16.92 0.04 -8.63
N ARG A 229 16.53 -0.64 -7.55
CA ARG A 229 15.28 -0.30 -6.83
C ARG A 229 15.42 1.03 -6.10
N PHE A 230 16.57 1.29 -5.48
CA PHE A 230 16.87 2.55 -4.84
C PHE A 230 16.68 3.73 -5.79
N GLU A 231 17.29 3.70 -6.98
CA GLU A 231 17.14 4.80 -7.95
C GLU A 231 15.68 5.03 -8.37
N ILE A 232 14.89 3.97 -8.53
CA ILE A 232 13.47 4.08 -8.86
C ILE A 232 12.68 4.74 -7.72
N ILE A 233 12.95 4.34 -6.48
CA ILE A 233 12.27 4.88 -5.30
C ILE A 233 12.71 6.32 -5.04
N LYS A 234 14.01 6.63 -5.13
CA LYS A 234 14.56 7.98 -5.05
C LYS A 234 13.88 8.92 -6.04
N GLU A 235 13.78 8.50 -7.30
CA GLU A 235 13.13 9.29 -8.34
C GLU A 235 11.62 9.46 -8.11
N LYS A 236 10.93 8.42 -7.60
CA LYS A 236 9.52 8.51 -7.20
C LYS A 236 9.33 9.51 -6.06
N PHE A 237 10.19 9.45 -5.04
CA PHE A 237 10.16 10.35 -3.90
C PHE A 237 10.44 11.80 -4.30
N LYS A 238 11.45 12.04 -5.16
CA LYS A 238 11.74 13.37 -5.74
C LYS A 238 10.52 13.96 -6.43
N ARG A 239 9.86 13.20 -7.29
CA ARG A 239 8.62 13.64 -7.96
C ARG A 239 7.49 13.89 -6.96
N SER A 240 7.41 13.14 -5.87
CA SER A 240 6.43 13.38 -4.82
C SER A 240 6.63 14.75 -4.19
N LEU A 241 7.87 15.09 -3.82
CA LEU A 241 8.22 16.42 -3.29
C LEU A 241 7.92 17.54 -4.30
N GLU A 242 8.24 17.35 -5.58
CA GLU A 242 7.91 18.32 -6.64
C GLU A 242 6.41 18.50 -6.85
N ASN A 243 5.63 17.45 -6.62
CA ASN A 243 4.17 17.47 -6.76
C ASN A 243 3.49 18.05 -5.52
N ALA A 244 4.08 17.93 -4.33
CA ALA A 244 3.54 18.49 -3.09
C ALA A 244 3.27 20.00 -3.21
N ARG A 245 4.07 20.74 -3.99
CA ARG A 245 3.81 22.17 -4.30
C ARG A 245 2.50 22.45 -5.05
N ARG A 246 1.85 21.42 -5.59
CA ARG A 246 0.61 21.50 -6.36
C ARG A 246 -0.58 20.90 -5.60
N ASP A 247 -0.38 20.55 -4.33
CA ASP A 247 -1.44 20.10 -3.45
C ASP A 247 -2.48 21.21 -3.25
N ASP A 248 -3.63 20.83 -2.71
CA ASP A 248 -4.74 21.75 -2.58
C ASP A 248 -4.37 22.92 -1.65
N PRO A 249 -4.92 24.14 -1.86
CA PRO A 249 -4.53 25.32 -1.09
C PRO A 249 -4.65 25.17 0.43
N TYR A 250 -5.57 24.34 0.92
CA TYR A 250 -5.71 24.08 2.35
C TYR A 250 -4.59 23.17 2.89
N GLU A 251 -4.09 22.22 2.10
CA GLU A 251 -2.97 21.35 2.47
C GLU A 251 -1.67 22.17 2.52
N MET A 252 -1.50 23.09 1.57
CA MET A 252 -0.38 24.03 1.58
C MET A 252 -0.44 25.01 2.76
N ALA A 253 -1.64 25.41 3.17
CA ALA A 253 -1.81 26.24 4.38
C ALA A 253 -1.46 25.44 5.65
N ASP A 254 -1.89 24.18 5.75
CA ASP A 254 -1.60 23.31 6.88
C ASP A 254 -0.10 22.98 6.99
N TYR A 255 0.54 22.67 5.85
CA TYR A 255 1.99 22.54 5.74
C TYR A 255 2.70 23.81 6.22
N GLY A 256 2.25 25.00 5.78
CA GLY A 256 2.84 26.27 6.17
C GLY A 256 2.71 26.56 7.67
N VAL A 257 1.57 26.23 8.29
CA VAL A 257 1.38 26.35 9.74
C VAL A 257 2.31 25.40 10.48
N THR A 258 2.38 24.14 10.04
CA THR A 258 3.26 23.14 10.67
C THR A 258 4.72 23.60 10.59
N TYR A 259 5.18 24.02 9.41
CA TYR A 259 6.54 24.52 9.20
C TYR A 259 6.89 25.74 10.07
N LEU A 260 5.93 26.63 10.33
CA LEU A 260 6.14 27.81 11.17
C LEU A 260 6.06 27.53 12.68
N THR A 261 5.44 26.41 13.07
CA THR A 261 5.15 26.09 14.48
C THR A 261 5.97 24.93 15.04
N ALA A 262 6.49 24.06 14.16
CA ALA A 262 7.41 23.00 14.53
C ALA A 262 8.78 23.58 14.91
N GLU A 263 9.40 23.01 15.95
CA GLU A 263 10.74 23.40 16.39
C GLU A 263 11.81 23.03 15.35
N HIS A 264 11.62 21.87 14.69
CA HIS A 264 12.51 21.34 13.67
C HIS A 264 11.67 20.76 12.53
N GLN A 265 11.60 21.45 11.40
CA GLN A 265 10.97 20.95 10.18
C GLN A 265 11.71 21.48 8.96
N TRP A 266 12.00 20.58 8.02
CA TRP A 266 12.67 20.91 6.77
C TRP A 266 11.65 21.25 5.69
N SER A 267 11.92 22.31 4.95
CA SER A 267 11.08 22.70 3.83
C SER A 267 11.21 21.74 2.66
N ILE A 268 10.18 21.66 1.82
CA ILE A 268 10.22 20.91 0.56
C ILE A 268 11.44 21.30 -0.30
N ASP A 269 11.86 22.57 -0.27
CA ASP A 269 12.98 23.08 -1.06
C ASP A 269 14.33 22.60 -0.49
N GLU A 270 14.49 22.57 0.83
CA GLU A 270 15.67 22.00 1.49
C GLU A 270 15.77 20.50 1.24
N LEU A 271 14.67 19.76 1.37
CA LEU A 271 14.63 18.33 1.07
C LEU A 271 14.98 18.04 -0.39
N LEU A 272 14.43 18.81 -1.34
CA LEU A 272 14.77 18.70 -2.76
C LEU A 272 16.24 19.03 -3.05
N SER A 273 16.83 19.98 -2.32
CA SER A 273 18.24 20.38 -2.51
C SER A 273 19.23 19.28 -2.10
N CYS A 274 18.82 18.39 -1.19
CA CYS A 274 19.65 17.33 -0.64
C CYS A 274 19.27 15.93 -1.15
N ILE A 275 18.49 15.83 -2.23
CA ILE A 275 18.09 14.53 -2.77
C ILE A 275 19.12 13.95 -3.75
N ASP A 276 19.86 14.80 -4.47
CA ASP A 276 20.73 14.41 -5.59
C ASP A 276 22.08 13.84 -5.15
#